data_AF-A0AAW2KBI4-F1
#
_entry.id   AF-A0AAW2KBI4-F1
#
_cell.length_a   1.000
_cell.length_b   1.000
_cell.length_c   1.000
_cell.angle_alpha   90.00
_cell.angle_beta   90.00
_cell.angle_gamma   90.00
#
_symmetry.space_group_name_H-M   'P 1'
#
loop_
_entity.id
_entity.type
_entity.pdbx_description
1 polymer ?
#
loop_
_entity_poly.entity_id
_entity_poly.type
_entity_poly.pdbx_seq_one_letter_code
_entity_poly.pdbx_strand_id
1 'polypeptide(L)'
;MPAAKLCSGGTHNAMKSEEGSDSLDTFIRQAIGKEPLLPFSRNADSPVQWIQLLHALDQPDLPGWPLMTPLKVQMQKCEKCSREFCSPINYRRHIRVHRRSLNVDKESHKNRDLLAAFWDKLSLEQAKDVVSFDDVMLKEISGSSLARALASSLRKPGVWTLPQAYVKAGSTLLDIIQAKPSRLPISSQELFSILDDASERTFLCAGTADSVQKYIFDGETAKNSLELKNLVASAGFLFEQQLVKAWVADKDAEALRCQKLLVEEEEAAQKSDNVSTGLWTSGISRNLGMNWP
;
A
#
# COMPACT_ATOMS: atom_id res chain seq x y z
N MET A 1 6.63 -0.38 77.73
CA MET A 1 5.71 -1.08 78.67
C MET A 1 4.87 -0.01 79.35
N PRO A 2 3.53 -0.10 79.51
CA PRO A 2 2.50 -1.11 79.10
C PRO A 2 1.52 -0.53 78.03
N ALA A 3 0.80 -1.31 77.18
CA ALA A 3 -0.39 -2.18 77.37
C ALA A 3 -1.64 -1.40 77.88
N ALA A 4 -2.91 -1.56 77.45
CA ALA A 4 -3.73 -2.60 76.78
C ALA A 4 -4.97 -1.86 76.17
N LYS A 5 -5.68 -2.28 75.10
CA LYS A 5 -6.43 -3.50 74.72
C LYS A 5 -7.74 -3.76 75.51
N LEU A 6 -8.77 -4.17 74.74
CA LEU A 6 -9.98 -4.98 75.04
C LEU A 6 -11.30 -4.19 75.20
N CYS A 7 -12.28 -4.32 74.30
CA CYS A 7 -13.26 -5.44 74.05
C CYS A 7 -14.54 -5.26 74.92
N SER A 8 -15.75 -5.74 74.64
CA SER A 8 -16.43 -6.52 73.58
C SER A 8 -17.92 -6.64 74.01
N GLY A 9 -18.78 -7.21 73.14
CA GLY A 9 -20.09 -7.80 73.46
C GLY A 9 -21.19 -7.28 72.53
N GLY A 10 -21.85 -8.02 71.63
CA GLY A 10 -22.20 -9.45 71.55
C GLY A 10 -23.44 -9.76 72.41
N THR A 11 -24.52 -10.48 72.02
CA THR A 11 -24.96 -11.23 70.82
C THR A 11 -26.42 -11.71 71.08
N HIS A 12 -27.06 -12.39 70.11
CA HIS A 12 -28.17 -13.40 70.19
C HIS A 12 -29.64 -12.90 70.12
N ASN A 13 -30.62 -13.54 69.45
CA ASN A 13 -30.69 -14.60 68.42
C ASN A 13 -32.16 -14.87 68.01
N ALA A 14 -32.35 -15.51 66.84
CA ALA A 14 -33.40 -16.49 66.45
C ALA A 14 -34.85 -16.00 66.11
N MET A 15 -35.63 -16.57 65.18
CA MET A 15 -35.56 -17.76 64.30
C MET A 15 -36.70 -17.71 63.22
N LYS A 16 -36.45 -18.22 61.99
CA LYS A 16 -37.34 -18.93 61.00
C LYS A 16 -38.70 -18.31 60.56
N SER A 17 -39.33 -18.56 59.39
CA SER A 17 -39.11 -19.24 58.08
C SER A 17 -40.42 -19.01 57.28
N GLU A 18 -40.40 -19.25 55.94
CA GLU A 18 -41.56 -19.32 55.01
C GLU A 18 -42.21 -17.96 54.64
N GLU A 19 -42.59 -17.61 53.41
CA GLU A 19 -42.72 -18.26 52.10
C GLU A 19 -43.09 -17.14 51.09
N GLY A 20 -42.71 -17.25 49.81
CA GLY A 20 -43.11 -16.27 48.78
C GLY A 20 -42.02 -15.81 47.82
N SER A 21 -41.23 -16.74 47.29
CA SER A 21 -40.37 -16.50 46.13
C SER A 21 -41.22 -16.54 44.86
N ASP A 22 -41.79 -15.42 44.39
CA ASP A 22 -42.56 -15.44 43.12
C ASP A 22 -42.75 -14.09 42.39
N SER A 23 -41.86 -13.10 42.56
CA SER A 23 -42.07 -11.80 41.89
C SER A 23 -40.86 -11.15 41.21
N LEU A 24 -39.69 -11.80 41.17
CA LEU A 24 -38.50 -11.23 40.49
C LEU A 24 -37.79 -12.17 39.50
N ASP A 25 -38.08 -13.48 39.49
CA ASP A 25 -37.45 -14.42 38.52
C ASP A 25 -38.15 -14.44 37.15
N THR A 26 -39.39 -13.96 37.06
CA THR A 26 -40.16 -13.88 35.80
C THR A 26 -39.77 -12.70 34.91
N PHE A 27 -39.22 -11.62 35.46
CA PHE A 27 -38.79 -10.46 34.67
C PHE A 27 -37.43 -10.69 33.97
N ILE A 28 -36.58 -11.57 34.51
CA ILE A 28 -35.25 -11.84 33.94
C ILE A 28 -35.31 -12.94 32.86
N ARG A 29 -36.33 -13.82 32.88
CA ARG A 29 -36.49 -14.88 31.87
C ARG A 29 -37.25 -14.48 30.60
N GLN A 30 -37.98 -13.36 30.58
CA GLN A 30 -38.65 -12.88 29.36
C GLN A 30 -37.78 -12.02 28.43
N ALA A 31 -36.59 -11.60 28.87
CA ALA A 31 -35.64 -10.88 28.02
C ALA A 31 -34.68 -11.79 27.23
N ILE A 32 -34.75 -13.11 27.46
CA ILE A 32 -33.93 -14.13 26.79
C ILE A 32 -34.86 -15.01 25.97
N GLY A 33 -35.25 -14.56 24.78
CA GLY A 33 -36.18 -15.34 23.96
C GLY A 33 -36.61 -14.64 22.70
N LYS A 34 -35.68 -14.43 21.77
CA LYS A 34 -35.84 -14.48 20.30
C LYS A 34 -34.52 -14.07 19.66
N GLU A 35 -33.57 -14.99 19.66
CA GLU A 35 -32.52 -14.97 18.64
C GLU A 35 -33.21 -15.18 17.28
N PRO A 36 -33.05 -14.28 16.29
CA PRO A 36 -33.18 -14.68 14.91
C PRO A 36 -32.05 -15.68 14.69
N LEU A 37 -32.41 -16.94 14.44
CA LEU A 37 -31.47 -18.00 14.06
C LEU A 37 -30.82 -17.62 12.73
N LEU A 38 -29.76 -16.82 12.81
CA LEU A 38 -28.81 -16.62 11.75
C LEU A 38 -27.91 -17.87 11.72
N PRO A 39 -27.60 -18.44 10.56
CA PRO A 39 -26.67 -19.56 10.46
C PRO A 39 -25.25 -19.03 10.63
N PHE A 40 -24.91 -18.54 11.82
CA PHE A 40 -23.53 -18.30 12.20
C PHE A 40 -22.96 -19.59 12.76
N SER A 41 -22.32 -20.37 11.89
CA SER A 41 -21.42 -21.41 12.35
C SER A 41 -20.32 -20.73 13.18
N ARG A 42 -20.24 -21.09 14.45
CA ARG A 42 -19.18 -20.69 15.37
C ARG A 42 -17.89 -21.42 14.98
N ASN A 43 -17.27 -20.97 13.89
CA ASN A 43 -15.88 -21.23 13.53
C ASN A 43 -15.40 -20.00 12.75
N ALA A 44 -14.48 -19.27 13.37
CA ALA A 44 -13.75 -18.20 12.73
C ALA A 44 -12.93 -18.74 11.55
N ASP A 45 -12.66 -17.87 10.57
CA ASP A 45 -11.67 -18.04 9.50
C ASP A 45 -12.09 -18.69 8.18
N SER A 46 -13.17 -18.21 7.55
CA SER A 46 -13.37 -18.41 6.10
C SER A 46 -13.47 -17.08 5.34
N PRO A 47 -12.47 -16.73 4.49
CA PRO A 47 -12.51 -15.55 3.63
C PRO A 47 -13.67 -15.55 2.62
N VAL A 48 -14.21 -16.74 2.30
CA VAL A 48 -15.23 -16.94 1.25
C VAL A 48 -16.61 -16.42 1.69
N GLN A 49 -16.95 -16.53 2.98
CA GLN A 49 -18.22 -16.02 3.51
C GLN A 49 -18.30 -14.49 3.44
N TRP A 50 -17.19 -13.78 3.62
CA TRP A 50 -17.17 -12.32 3.55
C TRP A 50 -17.34 -11.79 2.13
N ILE A 51 -16.80 -12.51 1.14
CA ILE A 51 -16.96 -12.16 -0.27
C ILE A 51 -18.43 -12.35 -0.69
N GLN A 52 -19.09 -13.41 -0.22
CA GLN A 52 -20.52 -13.62 -0.46
C GLN A 52 -21.40 -12.54 0.20
N LEU A 53 -21.01 -12.07 1.40
CA LEU A 53 -21.72 -10.99 2.10
C LEU A 53 -21.52 -9.63 1.41
N LEU A 54 -20.33 -9.39 0.85
CA LEU A 54 -20.03 -8.23 -0.01
C LEU A 54 -20.86 -8.24 -1.30
N HIS A 55 -21.05 -9.40 -1.93
CA HIS A 55 -21.90 -9.55 -3.11
C HIS A 55 -23.40 -9.38 -2.80
N ALA A 56 -23.85 -9.75 -1.60
CA ALA A 56 -25.24 -9.61 -1.18
C ALA A 56 -25.66 -8.14 -0.95
N LEU A 57 -24.71 -7.27 -0.62
CA LEU A 57 -24.93 -5.82 -0.49
C LEU A 57 -25.02 -5.10 -1.84
N ASP A 58 -24.71 -5.79 -2.94
CA ASP A 58 -24.75 -5.28 -4.31
C ASP A 58 -26.18 -5.33 -4.92
N GLN A 59 -27.17 -5.85 -4.17
CA GLN A 59 -28.57 -5.92 -4.57
C GLN A 59 -29.35 -4.70 -4.03
N PRO A 60 -29.86 -3.79 -4.89
CA PRO A 60 -30.53 -2.57 -4.46
C PRO A 60 -31.97 -2.77 -3.92
N ASP A 61 -32.55 -3.98 -3.98
CA ASP A 61 -34.00 -4.19 -3.80
C ASP A 61 -34.41 -5.09 -2.62
N LEU A 62 -33.87 -4.86 -1.41
CA LEU A 62 -34.37 -5.54 -0.21
C LEU A 62 -35.00 -4.56 0.81
N PRO A 63 -36.32 -4.63 1.05
CA PRO A 63 -36.99 -3.79 2.04
C PRO A 63 -36.85 -4.42 3.43
N GLY A 64 -36.14 -3.75 4.35
CA GLY A 64 -36.21 -4.09 5.78
C GLY A 64 -34.89 -4.39 6.51
N TRP A 65 -33.78 -3.74 6.16
CA TRP A 65 -32.58 -3.72 7.02
C TRP A 65 -32.61 -2.55 8.00
N PRO A 66 -32.18 -2.72 9.27
CA PRO A 66 -32.26 -1.69 10.27
C PRO A 66 -31.37 -0.50 9.90
N LEU A 67 -31.89 0.70 10.20
CA LEU A 67 -31.37 2.06 9.99
C LEU A 67 -29.92 2.28 10.47
N MET A 68 -28.94 1.62 9.87
CA MET A 68 -27.57 2.10 9.83
C MET A 68 -27.51 3.08 8.67
N THR A 69 -27.79 4.36 8.92
CA THR A 69 -27.37 5.41 7.98
C THR A 69 -25.91 5.14 7.64
N PRO A 70 -25.55 4.83 6.38
CA PRO A 70 -24.16 4.68 6.03
C PRO A 70 -23.52 6.02 6.38
N LEU A 71 -22.61 6.04 7.34
CA LEU A 71 -21.76 7.19 7.59
C LEU A 71 -20.85 7.30 6.36
N LYS A 72 -21.38 7.81 5.24
CA LYS A 72 -20.65 7.97 4.00
C LYS A 72 -19.43 8.80 4.34
N VAL A 73 -18.24 8.27 4.04
CA VAL A 73 -17.00 9.03 4.18
C VAL A 73 -17.19 10.33 3.42
N GLN A 74 -16.90 11.45 4.09
CA GLN A 74 -16.95 12.75 3.46
C GLN A 74 -15.94 12.77 2.30
N MET A 75 -16.45 12.76 1.08
CA MET A 75 -15.67 12.85 -0.14
C MET A 75 -15.21 14.29 -0.34
N GLN A 76 -13.94 14.48 -0.70
CA GLN A 76 -13.36 15.76 -1.07
C GLN A 76 -13.53 15.93 -2.58
N LYS A 77 -14.30 16.95 -2.98
CA LYS A 77 -14.54 17.25 -4.39
C LYS A 77 -13.56 18.30 -4.87
N CYS A 78 -12.92 18.04 -6.02
CA CYS A 78 -12.11 19.05 -6.70
C CYS A 78 -13.02 20.07 -7.40
N GLU A 79 -12.80 21.35 -7.12
CA GLU A 79 -13.56 22.45 -7.74
C GLU A 79 -13.28 22.59 -9.25
N LYS A 80 -12.08 22.20 -9.72
CA LYS A 80 -11.67 22.39 -11.12
C LYS A 80 -12.21 21.33 -12.08
N CYS A 81 -12.33 20.08 -11.63
CA CYS A 81 -12.74 18.96 -12.50
C CYS A 81 -13.81 18.06 -11.89
N SER A 82 -14.40 18.43 -10.76
CA SER A 82 -15.48 17.70 -10.07
C SER A 82 -15.16 16.27 -9.63
N ARG A 83 -13.90 15.82 -9.71
CA ARG A 83 -13.48 14.51 -9.21
C ARG A 83 -13.57 14.46 -7.69
N GLU A 84 -13.94 13.31 -7.16
CA GLU A 84 -14.14 13.09 -5.74
C GLU A 84 -13.10 12.14 -5.17
N PHE A 85 -12.66 12.41 -3.95
CA PHE A 85 -11.60 11.69 -3.27
C PHE A 85 -11.99 11.37 -1.83
N CYS A 86 -11.92 10.11 -1.43
CA CYS A 86 -12.08 9.70 -0.04
C CYS A 86 -10.80 10.00 0.77
N SER A 87 -9.62 9.91 0.16
CA SER A 87 -8.35 10.20 0.82
C SER A 87 -7.87 11.64 0.58
N PRO A 88 -7.64 12.42 1.66
CA PRO A 88 -6.93 13.70 1.57
C PRO A 88 -5.55 13.63 0.88
N ILE A 89 -4.87 12.47 0.95
CA ILE A 89 -3.56 12.26 0.30
C ILE A 89 -3.73 12.27 -1.22
N ASN A 90 -4.67 11.47 -1.75
CA ASN A 90 -4.96 11.42 -3.18
C ASN A 90 -5.55 12.75 -3.69
N TYR A 91 -6.40 13.41 -2.89
CA TYR A 91 -6.88 14.76 -3.21
C TYR A 91 -5.72 15.75 -3.39
N ARG A 92 -4.76 15.78 -2.45
CA ARG A 92 -3.57 16.63 -2.56
C ARG A 92 -2.71 16.30 -3.78
N ARG A 93 -2.52 15.01 -4.08
CA ARG A 93 -1.84 14.57 -5.30
C ARG A 93 -2.53 15.14 -6.55
N HIS A 94 -3.85 15.04 -6.58
CA HIS A 94 -4.67 15.51 -7.69
C HIS A 94 -4.60 17.04 -7.89
N ILE A 95 -4.82 17.85 -6.84
CA ILE A 95 -4.82 19.32 -7.00
C ILE A 95 -3.44 19.87 -7.41
N ARG A 96 -2.35 19.14 -7.13
CA ARG A 96 -1.01 19.50 -7.59
C ARG A 96 -0.89 19.44 -9.12
N VAL A 97 -1.58 18.50 -9.77
CA VAL A 97 -1.65 18.41 -11.24
C VAL A 97 -2.22 19.68 -11.82
N HIS A 98 -3.31 20.19 -11.24
CA HIS A 98 -3.93 21.43 -11.66
C HIS A 98 -3.10 22.70 -11.40
N ARG A 99 -2.15 22.66 -10.46
CA ARG A 99 -1.28 23.81 -10.18
C ARG A 99 -0.16 23.95 -11.20
N ARG A 100 0.34 22.84 -11.73
CA ARG A 100 1.52 22.85 -12.61
C ARG A 100 1.19 22.92 -14.11
N SER A 101 -0.09 22.97 -14.49
CA SER A 101 -0.54 22.86 -15.90
C SER A 101 0.20 21.74 -16.65
N LEU A 102 0.47 20.63 -15.95
CA LEU A 102 1.24 19.53 -16.51
C LEU A 102 0.41 18.89 -17.62
N ASN A 103 1.06 18.57 -18.74
CA ASN A 103 0.50 17.69 -19.76
C ASN A 103 0.50 16.23 -19.24
N VAL A 104 -0.16 16.00 -18.11
CA VAL A 104 -0.17 14.72 -17.40
C VAL A 104 -0.63 13.60 -18.31
N ASP A 105 -1.62 13.87 -19.16
CA ASP A 105 -2.20 12.86 -20.04
C ASP A 105 -1.13 12.23 -20.95
N LYS A 106 -0.38 13.06 -21.70
CA LYS A 106 0.61 12.55 -22.66
C LYS A 106 1.84 11.92 -22.00
N GLU A 107 2.29 12.44 -20.87
CA GLU A 107 3.50 11.97 -20.19
C GLU A 107 3.23 10.77 -19.26
N SER A 108 2.05 10.71 -18.65
CA SER A 108 1.65 9.57 -17.81
C SER A 108 1.48 8.29 -18.65
N HIS A 109 0.90 8.37 -19.84
CA HIS A 109 0.77 7.21 -20.73
C HIS A 109 2.13 6.61 -21.11
N LYS A 110 3.08 7.46 -21.52
CA LYS A 110 4.44 7.00 -21.85
C LYS A 110 5.16 6.37 -20.65
N ASN A 111 5.10 7.03 -19.49
CA ASN A 111 5.72 6.50 -18.28
C ASN A 111 5.08 5.19 -17.86
N ARG A 112 3.75 5.05 -18.03
CA ARG A 112 3.04 3.81 -17.76
C ARG A 112 3.52 2.68 -18.67
N ASP A 113 3.64 2.91 -19.97
CA ASP A 113 4.11 1.88 -20.91
C ASP A 113 5.54 1.41 -20.58
N LEU A 114 6.43 2.36 -20.25
CA LEU A 114 7.81 2.06 -19.84
C LEU A 114 7.89 1.26 -18.55
N LEU A 115 7.08 1.62 -17.54
CA LEU A 115 7.01 0.90 -16.28
C LEU A 115 6.33 -0.46 -16.43
N ALA A 116 5.35 -0.59 -17.33
CA ALA A 116 4.70 -1.87 -17.62
C ALA A 116 5.71 -2.87 -18.22
N ALA A 117 6.43 -2.44 -19.26
CA ALA A 117 7.47 -3.25 -19.88
C ALA A 117 8.59 -3.63 -18.89
N PHE A 118 8.95 -2.71 -17.99
CA PHE A 118 9.89 -3.01 -16.91
C PHE A 118 9.34 -4.06 -15.95
N TRP A 119 8.12 -3.89 -15.47
CA TRP A 119 7.48 -4.81 -14.52
C TRP A 119 7.35 -6.22 -15.09
N ASP A 120 6.86 -6.35 -16.33
CA ASP A 120 6.65 -7.65 -16.97
C ASP A 120 7.98 -8.36 -17.33
N LYS A 121 9.11 -7.64 -17.34
CA LYS A 121 10.46 -8.20 -17.49
C LYS A 121 10.99 -8.80 -16.18
N LEU A 122 10.47 -8.40 -15.02
CA LEU A 122 11.02 -8.83 -13.73
C LEU A 122 10.78 -10.31 -13.49
N SER A 123 11.80 -10.99 -12.95
CA SER A 123 11.61 -12.30 -12.33
C SER A 123 10.77 -12.18 -11.05
N LEU A 124 10.22 -13.30 -10.59
CA LEU A 124 9.42 -13.33 -9.36
C LEU A 124 10.19 -12.77 -8.15
N GLU A 125 11.48 -13.09 -8.01
CA GLU A 125 12.30 -12.58 -6.89
C GLU A 125 12.55 -11.08 -7.01
N GLN A 126 12.88 -10.59 -8.21
CA GLN A 126 13.02 -9.15 -8.43
C GLN A 126 11.71 -8.39 -8.18
N ALA A 127 10.57 -8.97 -8.58
CA ALA A 127 9.26 -8.38 -8.31
C ALA A 127 8.98 -8.30 -6.80
N LYS A 128 9.31 -9.34 -6.02
CA LYS A 128 9.20 -9.33 -4.54
C LYS A 128 10.05 -8.23 -3.92
N ASP A 129 11.28 -8.06 -4.40
CA ASP A 129 12.18 -7.02 -3.90
C ASP A 129 11.62 -5.62 -4.18
N VAL A 130 11.08 -5.39 -5.38
CA VAL A 130 10.48 -4.10 -5.76
C VAL A 130 9.24 -3.76 -4.93
N VAL A 131 8.44 -4.76 -4.54
CA VAL A 131 7.20 -4.51 -3.77
C VAL A 131 7.38 -4.55 -2.25
N SER A 132 8.56 -4.96 -1.77
CA SER A 132 8.83 -5.07 -0.34
C SER A 132 8.88 -3.70 0.33
N PHE A 133 8.34 -3.66 1.56
CA PHE A 133 8.31 -2.47 2.40
C PHE A 133 9.29 -2.53 3.57
N ASP A 134 10.19 -3.51 3.59
CA ASP A 134 11.04 -3.78 4.77
C ASP A 134 12.04 -2.65 5.05
N ASP A 135 12.71 -2.13 4.02
CA ASP A 135 13.79 -1.14 4.16
C ASP A 135 13.44 0.26 3.66
N VAL A 136 12.13 0.59 3.61
CA VAL A 136 11.65 1.82 3.00
C VAL A 136 11.07 2.78 4.05
N MET A 137 11.33 4.08 3.89
CA MET A 137 10.82 5.12 4.78
C MET A 137 9.93 6.09 4.00
N LEU A 138 8.70 6.26 4.48
CA LEU A 138 7.78 7.28 4.01
C LEU A 138 7.72 8.40 5.05
N LYS A 139 8.53 9.45 4.84
CA LYS A 139 8.73 10.55 5.79
C LYS A 139 9.37 9.99 7.08
N GLU A 140 8.60 9.87 8.15
CA GLU A 140 9.02 9.33 9.45
C GLU A 140 8.44 7.94 9.72
N ILE A 141 7.62 7.41 8.80
CA ILE A 141 6.91 6.14 8.96
C ILE A 141 7.67 5.07 8.16
N SER A 142 8.13 4.01 8.84
CA SER A 142 8.68 2.83 8.17
C SER A 142 7.60 2.12 7.35
N GLY A 143 7.95 1.64 6.15
CA GLY A 143 7.07 0.87 5.28
C GLY A 143 6.50 -0.36 5.98
N SER A 144 7.31 -1.08 6.76
CA SER A 144 6.85 -2.22 7.56
C SER A 144 5.73 -1.84 8.55
N SER A 145 5.87 -0.69 9.22
CA SER A 145 4.85 -0.15 10.13
C SER A 145 3.58 0.26 9.38
N LEU A 146 3.72 0.83 8.17
CA LEU A 146 2.59 1.14 7.30
C LEU A 146 1.83 -0.12 6.87
N ALA A 147 2.54 -1.17 6.43
CA ALA A 147 1.94 -2.44 6.05
C ALA A 147 1.21 -3.10 7.24
N ARG A 148 1.81 -3.07 8.43
CA ARG A 148 1.19 -3.58 9.67
C ARG A 148 -0.06 -2.80 10.06
N ALA A 149 -0.02 -1.47 9.96
CA ALA A 149 -1.18 -0.62 10.23
C ALA A 149 -2.31 -0.85 9.22
N LEU A 150 -1.98 -1.03 7.94
CA LEU A 150 -2.93 -1.39 6.89
C LEU A 150 -3.59 -2.76 7.16
N ALA A 151 -2.79 -3.78 7.46
CA ALA A 151 -3.28 -5.11 7.83
C ALA A 151 -4.21 -5.08 9.05
N SER A 152 -3.85 -4.29 10.06
CA SER A 152 -4.66 -4.15 11.28
C SER A 152 -5.96 -3.41 11.01
N SER A 153 -5.94 -2.39 10.16
CA SER A 153 -7.12 -1.57 9.83
C SER A 153 -8.12 -2.31 8.96
N LEU A 154 -7.66 -3.15 8.03
CA LEU A 154 -8.52 -3.97 7.18
C LEU A 154 -9.28 -5.07 7.94
N ARG A 155 -8.85 -5.43 9.15
CA ARG A 155 -9.52 -6.41 10.02
C ARG A 155 -10.60 -5.80 10.93
N LYS A 156 -10.68 -4.47 11.03
CA LYS A 156 -11.64 -3.81 11.93
C LYS A 156 -13.05 -3.81 11.32
N PRO A 157 -14.11 -4.12 12.08
CA PRO A 157 -15.48 -3.90 11.61
C PRO A 157 -15.72 -2.40 11.39
N GLY A 158 -16.35 -2.02 10.26
CA GLY A 158 -16.62 -0.61 9.91
C GLY A 158 -15.97 -0.11 8.61
N VAL A 159 -15.30 -0.97 7.84
CA VAL A 159 -14.67 -0.66 6.53
C VAL A 159 -15.67 -0.17 5.47
N TRP A 160 -16.96 -0.40 5.70
CA TRP A 160 -18.10 -0.16 4.80
C TRP A 160 -18.32 1.30 4.38
N THR A 161 -17.60 2.26 4.96
CA THR A 161 -17.79 3.69 4.70
C THR A 161 -17.01 4.19 3.47
N LEU A 162 -16.04 3.41 2.98
CA LEU A 162 -15.21 3.72 1.82
C LEU A 162 -15.70 3.00 0.55
N PRO A 163 -15.40 3.53 -0.65
CA PRO A 163 -15.69 2.83 -1.91
C PRO A 163 -15.11 1.41 -1.93
N GLN A 164 -15.90 0.42 -2.34
CA GLN A 164 -15.50 -0.99 -2.30
C GLN A 164 -14.26 -1.27 -3.16
N ALA A 165 -14.16 -0.67 -4.34
CA ALA A 165 -12.99 -0.78 -5.21
C ALA A 165 -11.70 -0.31 -4.49
N TYR A 166 -11.81 0.77 -3.70
CA TYR A 166 -10.71 1.33 -2.94
C TYR A 166 -10.25 0.41 -1.80
N VAL A 167 -11.21 -0.16 -1.07
CA VAL A 167 -10.95 -1.14 0.00
C VAL A 167 -10.32 -2.41 -0.57
N LYS A 168 -10.88 -2.93 -1.67
CA LYS A 168 -10.37 -4.11 -2.37
C LYS A 168 -8.94 -3.87 -2.88
N ALA A 169 -8.67 -2.70 -3.44
CA ALA A 169 -7.33 -2.29 -3.87
C ALA A 169 -6.37 -2.27 -2.67
N GLY A 170 -6.76 -1.70 -1.54
CA GLY A 170 -5.98 -1.72 -0.30
C GLY A 170 -5.64 -3.12 0.19
N SER A 171 -6.61 -4.03 0.22
CA SER A 171 -6.38 -5.43 0.59
C SER A 171 -5.47 -6.16 -0.39
N THR A 172 -5.66 -5.92 -1.69
CA THR A 172 -4.86 -6.58 -2.74
C THR A 172 -3.42 -6.07 -2.73
N LEU A 173 -3.21 -4.75 -2.55
CA LEU A 173 -1.88 -4.17 -2.35
C LEU A 173 -1.18 -4.78 -1.15
N LEU A 174 -1.87 -4.95 -0.03
CA LEU A 174 -1.29 -5.59 1.15
C LEU A 174 -0.82 -7.01 0.85
N ASP A 175 -1.63 -7.80 0.15
CA ASP A 175 -1.25 -9.16 -0.25
C ASP A 175 -0.01 -9.17 -1.16
N ILE A 176 0.10 -8.20 -2.08
CA ILE A 176 1.26 -8.05 -2.99
C ILE A 176 2.51 -7.64 -2.21
N ILE A 177 2.42 -6.63 -1.34
CA ILE A 177 3.53 -6.15 -0.50
C ILE A 177 4.06 -7.27 0.41
N GLN A 178 3.17 -8.14 0.90
CA GLN A 178 3.52 -9.31 1.70
C GLN A 178 3.99 -10.51 0.87
N ALA A 179 4.19 -10.33 -0.44
CA ALA A 179 4.61 -11.36 -1.38
C ALA A 179 3.79 -12.66 -1.27
N LYS A 180 2.47 -12.55 -1.03
CA LYS A 180 1.62 -13.74 -0.87
C LYS A 180 1.65 -14.58 -2.16
N PRO A 181 1.89 -15.90 -2.08
CA PRO A 181 1.94 -16.76 -3.27
C PRO A 181 0.67 -16.76 -4.11
N SER A 182 -0.48 -16.42 -3.51
CA SER A 182 -1.77 -16.33 -4.22
C SER A 182 -1.91 -15.08 -5.11
N ARG A 183 -0.99 -14.12 -5.02
CA ARG A 183 -1.05 -12.84 -5.75
C ARG A 183 0.13 -12.60 -6.68
N LEU A 184 1.20 -13.37 -6.57
CA LEU A 184 2.35 -13.27 -7.46
C LEU A 184 2.52 -14.59 -8.23
N PRO A 185 2.83 -14.55 -9.53
CA PRO A 185 3.10 -13.36 -10.35
C PRO A 185 1.82 -12.58 -10.70
N ILE A 186 1.94 -11.25 -10.80
CA ILE A 186 0.87 -10.34 -11.23
C ILE A 186 1.31 -9.60 -12.49
N SER A 187 0.42 -9.47 -13.47
CA SER A 187 0.70 -8.70 -14.70
C SER A 187 0.76 -7.21 -14.42
N SER A 188 1.51 -6.46 -15.24
CA SER A 188 1.55 -5.00 -15.16
C SER A 188 0.16 -4.36 -15.28
N GLN A 189 -0.70 -4.89 -16.15
CA GLN A 189 -2.06 -4.39 -16.35
C GLN A 189 -2.92 -4.52 -15.09
N GLU A 190 -2.89 -5.68 -14.44
CA GLU A 190 -3.63 -5.91 -13.20
C GLU A 190 -3.07 -5.06 -12.06
N LEU A 191 -1.75 -5.05 -11.90
CA LEU A 191 -1.07 -4.24 -10.89
C LEU A 191 -1.43 -2.76 -11.02
N PHE A 192 -1.37 -2.22 -12.23
CA PHE A 192 -1.61 -0.80 -12.45
C PHE A 192 -3.08 -0.45 -12.27
N SER A 193 -4.02 -1.36 -12.58
CA SER A 193 -5.43 -1.16 -12.24
C SER A 193 -5.63 -1.08 -10.73
N ILE A 194 -4.93 -1.90 -9.94
CA ILE A 194 -4.99 -1.86 -8.47
C ILE A 194 -4.42 -0.54 -7.95
N LEU A 195 -3.28 -0.08 -8.50
CA LEU A 195 -2.68 1.20 -8.14
C LEU A 195 -3.55 2.39 -8.55
N ASP A 196 -4.23 2.31 -9.69
CA ASP A 196 -5.20 3.29 -10.15
C ASP A 196 -6.36 3.40 -9.17
N ASP A 197 -6.90 2.28 -8.67
CA ASP A 197 -7.99 2.29 -7.70
C ASP A 197 -7.51 2.78 -6.32
N ALA A 198 -6.36 2.32 -5.82
CA ALA A 198 -5.78 2.74 -4.54
C ALA A 198 -5.33 4.22 -4.53
N SER A 199 -5.01 4.78 -5.69
CA SER A 199 -4.62 6.18 -5.86
C SER A 199 -5.78 7.09 -6.27
N GLU A 200 -6.99 6.54 -6.42
CA GLU A 200 -8.16 7.27 -6.94
C GLU A 200 -7.86 7.94 -8.29
N ARG A 201 -7.17 7.21 -9.17
CA ARG A 201 -6.70 7.62 -10.50
C ARG A 201 -5.71 8.78 -10.46
N THR A 202 -4.78 8.76 -9.50
CA THR A 202 -3.68 9.74 -9.39
C THR A 202 -2.28 9.13 -9.50
N PHE A 203 -2.22 7.81 -9.72
CA PHE A 203 -1.01 7.06 -10.04
C PHE A 203 -0.30 7.71 -11.25
N LEU A 204 1.01 7.95 -11.12
CA LEU A 204 1.89 8.58 -12.13
C LEU A 204 1.50 10.00 -12.56
N CYS A 205 0.55 10.66 -11.88
CA CYS A 205 0.07 11.98 -12.32
C CYS A 205 0.92 13.15 -11.79
N ALA A 206 1.45 13.05 -10.57
CA ALA A 206 2.12 14.16 -9.89
C ALA A 206 3.64 13.95 -9.68
N GLY A 207 4.13 12.75 -10.02
CA GLY A 207 5.49 12.27 -9.76
C GLY A 207 5.72 11.84 -8.31
N THR A 208 6.91 11.27 -8.07
CA THR A 208 7.30 10.63 -6.79
C THR A 208 8.42 11.33 -6.04
N ALA A 209 8.90 12.49 -6.52
CA ALA A 209 10.03 13.19 -5.93
C ALA A 209 9.79 13.61 -4.46
N ASP A 210 10.86 13.78 -3.68
CA ASP A 210 10.79 14.13 -2.25
C ASP A 210 10.00 15.42 -1.97
N SER A 211 10.10 16.41 -2.86
CA SER A 211 9.29 17.64 -2.78
C SER A 211 7.79 17.39 -2.99
N VAL A 212 7.43 16.30 -3.67
CA VAL A 212 6.05 15.82 -3.79
C VAL A 212 5.60 15.18 -2.50
N GLN A 213 6.40 14.25 -1.97
CA GLN A 213 6.11 13.59 -0.71
C GLN A 213 5.94 14.60 0.45
N LYS A 214 6.85 15.57 0.61
CA LYS A 214 6.72 16.61 1.65
C LYS A 214 5.39 17.36 1.55
N TYR A 215 4.97 17.74 0.34
CA TYR A 215 3.71 18.43 0.10
C TYR A 215 2.47 17.56 0.38
N ILE A 216 2.47 16.31 -0.08
CA ILE A 216 1.32 15.41 0.11
C ILE A 216 1.11 15.14 1.60
N PHE A 217 2.19 14.92 2.35
CA PHE A 217 2.19 14.49 3.76
C PHE A 217 2.40 15.63 4.77
N ASP A 218 2.05 16.87 4.42
CA ASP A 218 2.20 18.05 5.29
C ASP A 218 1.00 18.31 6.22
N GLY A 219 1.22 18.90 7.39
CA GLY A 219 0.16 19.37 8.30
C GLY A 219 -0.86 18.28 8.70
N GLU A 220 -2.15 18.55 8.45
CA GLU A 220 -3.30 17.70 8.86
C GLU A 220 -3.23 16.25 8.36
N THR A 221 -2.67 16.01 7.17
CA THR A 221 -2.60 14.66 6.59
C THR A 221 -1.59 13.77 7.29
N ALA A 222 -0.60 14.35 7.98
CA ALA A 222 0.30 13.59 8.83
C ALA A 222 -0.43 13.07 10.08
N LYS A 223 -1.32 13.89 10.67
CA LYS A 223 -2.09 13.55 11.87
C LYS A 223 -3.09 12.41 11.61
N ASN A 224 -3.70 12.40 10.43
CA ASN A 224 -4.70 11.39 10.06
C ASN A 224 -4.13 10.23 9.22
N SER A 225 -2.80 10.10 9.15
CA SER A 225 -2.11 9.12 8.29
C SER A 225 -2.48 7.66 8.58
N LEU A 226 -2.90 7.35 9.81
CA LEU A 226 -3.28 6.01 10.28
C LEU A 226 -4.74 5.62 9.99
N GLU A 227 -5.56 6.52 9.42
CA GLU A 227 -6.89 6.16 8.94
C GLU A 227 -6.81 5.25 7.72
N LEU A 228 -7.70 4.25 7.59
CA LEU A 228 -7.66 3.27 6.50
C LEU A 228 -7.56 3.92 5.11
N LYS A 229 -8.33 4.99 4.87
CA LYS A 229 -8.29 5.73 3.61
C LYS A 229 -6.92 6.31 3.29
N ASN A 230 -6.20 6.78 4.31
CA ASN A 230 -4.86 7.32 4.15
C ASN A 230 -3.79 6.23 4.10
N LEU A 231 -4.00 5.11 4.81
CA LEU A 231 -3.12 3.94 4.73
C LEU A 231 -3.08 3.36 3.31
N VAL A 232 -4.24 3.20 2.66
CA VAL A 232 -4.32 2.70 1.27
C VAL A 232 -3.64 3.67 0.30
N ALA A 233 -3.92 4.97 0.40
CA ALA A 233 -3.28 5.99 -0.44
C ALA A 233 -1.76 6.04 -0.22
N SER A 234 -1.31 5.93 1.03
CA SER A 234 0.12 5.91 1.38
C SER A 234 0.81 4.67 0.84
N ALA A 235 0.18 3.50 0.96
CA ALA A 235 0.71 2.25 0.42
C ALA A 235 0.83 2.33 -1.10
N GLY A 236 -0.21 2.80 -1.80
CA GLY A 236 -0.16 3.00 -3.26
C GLY A 236 0.91 4.01 -3.70
N PHE A 237 1.07 5.11 -2.96
CA PHE A 237 2.12 6.10 -3.25
C PHE A 237 3.53 5.55 -3.01
N LEU A 238 3.75 4.85 -1.90
CA LEU A 238 5.05 4.25 -1.58
C LEU A 238 5.42 3.15 -2.58
N PHE A 239 4.44 2.35 -3.01
CA PHE A 239 4.61 1.39 -4.08
C PHE A 239 5.04 2.07 -5.38
N GLU A 240 4.35 3.14 -5.78
CA GLU A 240 4.73 3.93 -6.96
C GLU A 240 6.16 4.47 -6.85
N GLN A 241 6.59 4.94 -5.66
CA GLN A 241 7.97 5.35 -5.46
C GLN A 241 8.96 4.21 -5.69
N GLN A 242 8.70 3.02 -5.14
CA GLN A 242 9.58 1.87 -5.28
C GLN A 242 9.66 1.41 -6.74
N LEU A 243 8.52 1.33 -7.42
CA LEU A 243 8.46 0.96 -8.82
C LEU A 243 9.28 1.93 -9.71
N VAL A 244 9.12 3.24 -9.50
CA VAL A 244 9.88 4.26 -10.24
C VAL A 244 11.37 4.18 -9.91
N LYS A 245 11.74 4.03 -8.63
CA LYS A 245 13.14 3.91 -8.21
C LYS A 245 13.82 2.68 -8.81
N ALA A 246 13.16 1.53 -8.77
CA ALA A 246 13.67 0.29 -9.33
C ALA A 246 13.84 0.38 -10.85
N TRP A 247 12.89 1.00 -11.54
CA TRP A 247 13.01 1.25 -12.98
C TRP A 247 14.18 2.18 -13.32
N VAL A 248 14.35 3.28 -12.59
CA VAL A 248 15.50 4.18 -12.77
C VAL A 248 16.82 3.43 -12.53
N ALA A 249 16.91 2.62 -11.48
CA ALA A 249 18.10 1.81 -11.21
C ALA A 249 18.41 0.78 -12.32
N ASP A 250 17.38 0.14 -12.90
CA ASP A 250 17.55 -0.75 -14.05
C ASP A 250 18.06 0.01 -15.29
N LYS A 251 17.55 1.21 -15.54
CA LYS A 251 17.99 2.08 -16.64
C LYS A 251 19.42 2.57 -16.44
N ASP A 252 19.79 2.95 -15.22
CA ASP A 252 21.15 3.36 -14.89
C ASP A 252 22.13 2.19 -15.03
N ALA A 253 21.73 0.99 -14.59
CA ALA A 253 22.53 -0.22 -14.76
C ALA A 253 22.70 -0.61 -16.24
N GLU A 254 21.66 -0.43 -17.05
CA GLU A 254 21.72 -0.63 -18.51
C GLU A 254 22.64 0.38 -19.19
N ALA A 255 22.51 1.67 -18.85
CA ALA A 255 23.38 2.72 -19.35
C ALA A 255 24.85 2.46 -19.01
N LEU A 256 25.13 2.03 -17.77
CA LEU A 256 26.48 1.68 -17.34
C LEU A 256 27.06 0.50 -18.11
N ARG A 257 26.24 -0.51 -18.46
CA ARG A 257 26.68 -1.64 -19.31
C ARG A 257 27.03 -1.16 -20.72
N CYS A 258 26.17 -0.33 -21.32
CA CYS A 258 26.43 0.24 -22.65
C CYS A 258 27.71 1.09 -22.66
N GLN A 259 27.91 1.93 -21.64
CA GLN A 259 29.11 2.75 -21.52
C GLN A 259 30.38 1.89 -21.46
N LYS A 260 30.37 0.80 -20.68
CA LYS A 260 31.51 -0.12 -20.58
C LYS A 260 31.85 -0.76 -21.94
N LEU A 261 30.83 -1.22 -22.67
CA LEU A 261 31.03 -1.81 -24.00
C LEU A 261 31.65 -0.83 -24.99
N LEU A 262 31.20 0.43 -24.99
CA LEU A 262 31.76 1.47 -25.87
C LEU A 262 33.23 1.76 -25.54
N VAL A 263 33.60 1.80 -24.25
CA VAL A 263 34.99 2.01 -23.83
C VAL A 263 35.87 0.82 -24.22
N GLU A 264 35.38 -0.42 -24.04
CA GLU A 264 36.10 -1.63 -24.46
C GLU A 264 36.33 -1.69 -25.97
N GLU A 265 35.34 -1.27 -26.77
CA GLU A 265 35.46 -1.18 -28.23
C GLU A 265 36.47 -0.11 -28.67
N GLU A 266 36.46 1.07 -28.05
CA GLU A 266 37.43 2.13 -28.33
C GLU A 266 38.86 1.69 -27.97
N GLU A 267 39.06 1.06 -26.82
CA GLU A 267 40.36 0.52 -26.43
C GLU A 267 40.87 -0.56 -27.39
N ALA A 268 39.97 -1.41 -27.91
CA ALA A 268 40.32 -2.42 -28.89
C ALA A 268 40.75 -1.79 -30.22
N ALA A 269 40.03 -0.75 -30.68
CA ALA A 269 40.37 0.01 -31.89
C ALA A 269 41.71 0.74 -31.75
N GLN A 270 41.95 1.41 -30.63
CA GLN A 270 43.22 2.07 -30.35
C GLN A 270 44.38 1.07 -30.31
N LYS A 271 44.19 -0.13 -29.74
CA LYS A 271 45.19 -1.19 -29.75
C LYS A 271 45.49 -1.66 -31.19
N SER A 272 44.47 -1.85 -32.03
CA SER A 272 44.69 -2.24 -33.44
C SER A 272 45.37 -1.15 -34.27
N ASP A 273 45.07 0.12 -34.02
CA ASP A 273 45.70 1.25 -34.71
C ASP A 273 47.15 1.43 -34.30
N ASN A 274 47.46 1.28 -33.01
CA ASN A 274 48.83 1.30 -32.49
C ASN A 274 49.67 0.12 -33.02
N VAL A 275 49.08 -1.08 -33.12
CA VAL A 275 49.74 -2.24 -33.73
C VAL A 275 50.00 -1.99 -35.23
N SER A 276 49.01 -1.42 -35.94
CA SER A 276 49.15 -1.11 -37.36
C SER A 276 50.22 -0.04 -37.60
N THR A 277 50.20 1.08 -36.88
CA THR A 277 51.22 2.13 -36.97
C THR A 277 52.63 1.64 -36.57
N GLY A 278 52.74 0.76 -35.57
CA GLY A 278 54.00 0.10 -35.20
C GLY A 278 54.57 -0.82 -36.30
N LEU A 279 53.70 -1.54 -37.01
CA LEU A 279 54.09 -2.37 -38.15
C LEU A 279 54.50 -1.53 -39.36
N TRP A 280 53.78 -0.44 -39.64
CA TRP A 280 54.12 0.50 -40.71
C TRP A 280 55.48 1.18 -40.47
N THR A 281 55.73 1.70 -39.27
CA THR A 281 57.02 2.31 -38.91
C THR A 281 58.17 1.32 -38.96
N SER A 282 57.97 0.10 -38.43
CA SER A 282 58.98 -0.98 -38.49
C SER A 282 59.26 -1.49 -39.91
N GLY A 283 58.25 -1.48 -40.79
CA GLY A 283 58.38 -1.84 -42.20
C GLY A 283 59.15 -0.79 -43.01
N ILE A 284 58.91 0.49 -42.73
CA ILE A 284 59.63 1.61 -43.34
C ILE A 284 61.11 1.61 -42.92
N SER A 285 61.42 1.41 -41.62
CA SER A 285 62.81 1.31 -41.16
C SER A 285 63.56 0.13 -41.77
N ARG A 286 62.89 -1.02 -41.99
CA ARG A 286 63.50 -2.18 -42.66
C ARG A 286 63.74 -1.97 -44.15
N ASN A 287 62.84 -1.30 -44.86
CA ASN A 287 62.99 -1.03 -46.30
C ASN A 287 63.95 0.12 -46.62
N LEU A 288 64.21 1.03 -45.69
CA LEU A 288 65.15 2.15 -45.90
C LEU A 288 66.60 1.85 -45.48
N GLY A 289 66.92 0.66 -44.96
CA GLY A 289 68.30 0.25 -44.66
C GLY A 289 69.06 1.21 -43.74
N MET A 290 68.34 1.97 -42.89
CA MET A 290 68.97 2.91 -41.97
C MET A 290 69.46 2.17 -40.73
N ASN A 291 70.66 1.61 -40.84
CA ASN A 291 71.51 1.29 -39.69
C ASN A 291 71.97 2.64 -39.09
N TRP A 292 71.35 3.06 -37.99
CA TRP A 292 71.90 4.17 -37.20
C TRP A 292 73.07 3.66 -36.34
N PRO A 293 74.18 4.41 -36.24
CA PRO A 293 75.37 4.03 -35.47
C PRO A 293 75.14 3.99 -33.96
#